data_AF-A0A074JGH8-F1
#
_entry.id   AF-A0A074JGH8-F1
#
_cell.length_a   1.000
_cell.length_b   1.000
_cell.length_c   1.000
_cell.angle_alpha   90.00
_cell.angle_beta   90.00
_cell.angle_gamma   90.00
#
_symmetry.space_group_name_H-M   'P 1'
#
loop_
_entity.id
_entity.type
_entity.pdbx_description
1 polymer ?
#
loop_
_entity_poly.entity_id
_entity_poly.type
_entity_poly.pdbx_seq_one_letter_code
_entity_poly.pdbx_strand_id
1 'polypeptide(L)'
;MGLIKALGKRDGFRFVRGPKSTLGRGVFLYALIDFWKYYTTAKTLSFEAIAHEPGSPGRVFLLDENDIADRLLDLEEFTEGAFRWSETAGLKQVLRDVPLDGDIALKYAAFDYQPKKTKEAA
;
A
#
# COMPACT_ATOMS: atom_id res chain seq x y z
N MET A 1 9.76 -9.29 -4.23
CA MET A 1 8.51 -8.93 -4.95
C MET A 1 7.96 -10.07 -5.81
N GLY A 2 8.75 -10.73 -6.67
CA GLY A 2 8.34 -11.99 -7.32
C GLY A 2 7.00 -11.90 -8.07
N LEU A 3 6.76 -10.80 -8.78
CA LEU A 3 5.46 -10.47 -9.37
C LEU A 3 5.06 -11.41 -10.52
N ILE A 4 6.04 -12.04 -11.17
CA ILE A 4 5.84 -12.93 -12.31
C ILE A 4 6.57 -14.25 -12.06
N LYS A 5 5.97 -15.37 -12.46
CA LYS A 5 6.57 -16.71 -12.43
C LYS A 5 6.38 -17.42 -13.76
N ALA A 6 7.42 -18.10 -14.23
CA ALA A 6 7.36 -18.91 -15.45
C ALA A 6 6.47 -20.16 -15.25
N LEU A 7 5.74 -20.52 -16.31
CA LEU A 7 4.86 -21.68 -16.38
C LEU A 7 5.62 -22.90 -16.96
N GLY A 8 6.70 -23.32 -16.30
CA GLY A 8 7.41 -24.56 -16.64
C GLY A 8 7.98 -24.62 -18.07
N LYS A 9 7.85 -25.79 -18.73
CA LYS A 9 8.51 -26.13 -20.03
C LYS A 9 7.89 -25.46 -21.28
N ARG A 10 6.77 -24.76 -21.17
CA ARG A 10 6.15 -24.02 -22.28
C ARG A 10 6.26 -22.53 -22.00
N ASP A 11 6.56 -21.75 -23.04
CA ASP A 11 6.68 -20.29 -22.95
C ASP A 11 5.37 -19.70 -22.41
N GLY A 12 5.41 -19.24 -21.16
CA GLY A 12 4.25 -18.72 -20.47
C GLY A 12 4.64 -18.14 -19.11
N PHE A 13 4.01 -17.03 -18.75
CA PHE A 13 4.23 -16.36 -17.48
C PHE A 13 2.90 -16.12 -16.79
N ARG A 14 2.89 -16.22 -15.46
CA ARG A 14 1.74 -15.86 -14.64
C ARG A 14 2.10 -14.77 -13.65
N PHE A 15 1.13 -13.90 -13.38
CA PHE A 15 1.20 -12.99 -12.25
C PHE A 15 1.06 -13.76 -10.93
N VAL A 16 1.84 -13.36 -9.95
CA VAL A 16 1.79 -13.91 -8.59
C VAL A 16 1.05 -12.91 -7.73
N ARG A 17 -0.26 -13.14 -7.56
CA ARG A 17 -1.08 -12.39 -6.60
C ARG A 17 -0.90 -12.94 -5.19
N GLY A 18 -0.91 -12.03 -4.22
CA GLY A 18 -0.89 -12.33 -2.79
C GLY A 18 0.21 -11.58 -2.03
N PRO A 19 0.55 -12.03 -0.80
CA PRO A 19 1.37 -11.26 0.12
C PRO A 19 2.74 -10.90 -0.43
N LYS A 20 3.15 -9.65 -0.19
CA LYS A 20 4.47 -9.12 -0.59
C LYS A 20 5.27 -8.71 0.63
N SER A 21 5.92 -9.68 1.29
CA SER A 21 6.74 -9.44 2.50
C SER A 21 7.91 -8.48 2.28
N THR A 22 8.40 -8.35 1.04
CA THR A 22 9.47 -7.40 0.68
C THR A 22 8.95 -6.00 0.33
N LEU A 23 7.63 -5.78 0.31
CA LEU A 23 7.03 -4.47 0.07
C LEU A 23 6.91 -3.75 1.42
N GLY A 24 7.75 -2.74 1.63
CA GLY A 24 7.73 -1.91 2.82
C GLY A 24 6.45 -1.09 2.97
N ARG A 25 6.15 -0.69 4.20
CA ARG A 25 4.94 0.07 4.55
C ARG A 25 4.99 1.47 3.92
N GLY A 26 6.17 2.10 3.93
CA GLY A 26 6.42 3.40 3.33
C GLY A 26 6.19 3.42 1.82
N VAL A 27 6.73 2.44 1.10
CA VAL A 27 6.57 2.32 -0.36
C VAL A 27 5.12 2.05 -0.74
N PHE A 28 4.42 1.20 0.02
CA PHE A 28 2.99 0.97 -0.21
C PHE A 28 2.18 2.28 -0.02
N LEU A 29 2.44 3.01 1.07
CA LEU A 29 1.76 4.28 1.33
C LEU A 29 2.10 5.35 0.29
N TYR A 30 3.34 5.41 -0.20
CA TYR A 30 3.70 6.28 -1.31
C TYR A 30 2.81 6.04 -2.52
N ALA A 31 2.69 4.79 -2.94
CA ALA A 31 1.88 4.43 -4.10
C ALA A 31 0.39 4.72 -3.87
N LEU A 32 -0.09 4.54 -2.63
CA LEU A 32 -1.46 4.89 -2.25
C LEU A 32 -1.70 6.41 -2.38
N ILE A 33 -0.80 7.24 -1.87
CA ILE A 33 -0.90 8.71 -1.95
C ILE A 33 -0.84 9.17 -3.41
N ASP A 34 0.10 8.63 -4.17
CA ASP A 34 0.30 8.98 -5.59
C ASP A 34 -0.94 8.59 -6.41
N PHE A 35 -1.45 7.36 -6.26
CA PHE A 35 -2.69 6.93 -6.88
C PHE A 35 -3.87 7.83 -6.49
N TRP A 36 -4.05 8.10 -5.20
CA TRP A 36 -5.16 8.91 -4.69
C TRP A 36 -5.13 10.32 -5.30
N LYS A 37 -3.95 10.93 -5.40
CA LYS A 37 -3.76 12.28 -5.96
C LYS A 37 -4.33 12.42 -7.37
N TYR A 38 -4.18 11.39 -8.21
CA TYR A 38 -4.67 11.40 -9.58
C TYR A 38 -6.10 10.85 -9.72
N TYR A 39 -6.54 10.02 -8.78
CA TYR A 39 -7.87 9.39 -8.83
C TYR A 39 -8.99 10.34 -8.39
N THR A 40 -8.81 11.09 -7.30
CA THR A 40 -9.86 11.96 -6.75
C THR A 40 -9.33 13.03 -5.81
N THR A 41 -10.06 14.15 -5.67
CA THR A 41 -9.79 15.19 -4.68
C THR A 41 -10.46 14.93 -3.32
N ALA A 42 -11.30 13.90 -3.21
CA ALA A 42 -12.00 13.56 -1.98
C ALA A 42 -11.05 13.28 -0.80
N LYS A 43 -11.57 13.47 0.43
CA LYS A 43 -10.87 13.14 1.68
C LYS A 43 -10.99 11.67 2.07
N THR A 44 -11.74 10.89 1.30
CA THR A 44 -11.85 9.44 1.49
C THR A 44 -11.52 8.70 0.20
N LEU A 45 -11.03 7.47 0.33
CA LEU A 45 -10.76 6.56 -0.77
C LEU A 45 -11.28 5.17 -0.41
N SER A 46 -12.13 4.61 -1.25
CA SER A 46 -12.74 3.31 -1.00
C SER A 46 -11.72 2.18 -1.11
N PHE A 47 -11.94 1.11 -0.36
CA PHE A 47 -11.15 -0.12 -0.47
C PHE A 47 -11.18 -0.69 -1.89
N GLU A 48 -12.36 -0.67 -2.53
CA GLU A 48 -12.54 -1.11 -3.92
C GLU A 48 -11.60 -0.36 -4.86
N ALA A 49 -11.46 0.95 -4.71
CA ALA A 49 -10.55 1.74 -5.52
C ALA A 49 -9.09 1.32 -5.30
N ILE A 50 -8.69 1.15 -4.04
CA ILE A 50 -7.32 0.76 -3.66
C ILE A 50 -6.96 -0.65 -4.18
N ALA A 51 -7.92 -1.56 -4.18
CA ALA A 51 -7.71 -2.95 -4.59
C ALA A 51 -7.78 -3.13 -6.10
N HIS A 52 -8.77 -2.52 -6.75
CA HIS A 52 -9.23 -2.97 -8.06
C HIS A 52 -9.24 -1.90 -9.14
N GLU A 53 -9.01 -0.62 -8.86
CA GLU A 53 -8.96 0.37 -9.94
C GLU A 53 -7.67 0.27 -10.78
N PRO A 54 -7.70 0.65 -12.08
CA PRO A 54 -6.49 0.76 -12.87
C PRO A 54 -5.47 1.70 -12.23
N GLY A 55 -4.22 1.25 -12.09
CA GLY A 55 -3.16 2.01 -11.43
C GLY A 55 -3.20 1.97 -9.90
N SER A 56 -4.15 1.27 -9.30
CA SER A 56 -4.25 1.14 -7.85
C SER A 56 -3.08 0.33 -7.26
N PRO A 57 -2.72 0.55 -5.98
CA PRO A 57 -1.67 -0.21 -5.31
C PRO A 57 -1.94 -1.73 -5.33
N GLY A 58 -3.20 -2.14 -5.19
CA GLY A 58 -3.59 -3.55 -5.24
C GLY A 58 -3.24 -4.20 -6.57
N ARG A 59 -3.51 -3.51 -7.69
CA ARG A 59 -3.15 -4.02 -9.03
C ARG A 59 -1.67 -3.95 -9.32
N VAL A 60 -1.01 -2.82 -9.01
CA VAL A 60 0.42 -2.60 -9.34
C VAL A 60 1.31 -3.58 -8.59
N PHE A 61 1.03 -3.83 -7.32
CA PHE A 61 1.82 -4.76 -6.51
C PHE A 61 1.30 -6.19 -6.51
N LEU A 62 0.17 -6.46 -7.20
CA LEU A 62 -0.49 -7.76 -7.24
C LEU A 62 -0.83 -8.27 -5.83
N LEU A 63 -1.43 -7.43 -5.01
CA LEU A 63 -1.85 -7.81 -3.67
C LEU A 63 -3.22 -8.50 -3.74
N ASP A 64 -3.48 -9.37 -2.77
CA ASP A 64 -4.85 -9.83 -2.52
C ASP A 64 -5.54 -8.90 -1.50
N GLU A 65 -6.85 -9.05 -1.36
CA GLU A 65 -7.64 -8.17 -0.51
C GLU A 65 -7.25 -8.25 0.97
N ASN A 66 -6.80 -9.41 1.44
CA ASN A 66 -6.35 -9.58 2.81
C ASN A 66 -5.05 -8.80 3.05
N ASP A 67 -4.06 -8.93 2.16
CA ASP A 67 -2.80 -8.18 2.28
C ASP A 67 -3.01 -6.66 2.17
N ILE A 68 -3.99 -6.21 1.38
CA ILE A 68 -4.38 -4.79 1.35
C ILE A 68 -5.01 -4.39 2.69
N ALA A 69 -6.00 -5.14 3.18
CA ALA A 69 -6.67 -4.82 4.43
C ALA A 69 -5.70 -4.74 5.61
N ASP A 70 -4.78 -5.71 5.73
CA ASP A 70 -3.75 -5.73 6.77
C ASP A 70 -2.86 -4.47 6.70
N ARG A 71 -2.42 -4.09 5.48
CA ARG A 71 -1.62 -2.87 5.29
C ARG A 71 -2.39 -1.59 5.61
N LEU A 72 -3.70 -1.55 5.32
CA LEU A 72 -4.54 -0.40 5.60
C LEU A 72 -4.81 -0.22 7.10
N LEU A 73 -4.97 -1.33 7.83
CA LEU A 73 -5.07 -1.33 9.30
C LEU A 73 -3.82 -0.73 9.95
N ASP A 74 -2.65 -1.07 9.42
CA ASP A 74 -1.36 -0.59 9.91
C ASP A 74 -1.08 0.90 9.59
N LEU A 75 -1.90 1.57 8.76
CA LEU A 75 -1.63 2.94 8.32
C LEU A 75 -1.73 3.96 9.45
N GLU A 76 -2.73 3.83 10.32
CA GLU A 76 -2.99 4.82 11.37
C GLU A 76 -1.79 4.91 12.32
N GLU A 77 -1.28 3.76 12.76
CA GLU A 77 -0.08 3.70 13.58
C GLU A 77 1.16 4.21 12.83
N PHE A 78 1.34 3.79 11.56
CA PHE A 78 2.52 4.17 10.77
C PHE A 78 2.61 5.67 10.49
N THR A 79 1.47 6.32 10.37
CA THR A 79 1.35 7.72 9.93
C THR A 79 0.98 8.68 11.05
N GLU A 80 0.97 8.19 12.30
CA GLU A 80 0.56 8.95 13.49
C GLU A 80 -0.83 9.60 13.28
N GLY A 81 -1.76 8.86 12.65
CA GLY A 81 -3.13 9.29 12.40
C GLY A 81 -3.37 10.13 11.15
N ALA A 82 -2.34 10.43 10.33
CA ALA A 82 -2.53 11.22 9.11
C ALA A 82 -3.42 10.52 8.06
N PHE A 83 -3.35 9.19 8.01
CA PHE A 83 -4.21 8.32 7.21
C PHE A 83 -4.86 7.29 8.13
N ARG A 84 -6.19 7.14 8.02
CA ARG A 84 -6.98 6.30 8.93
C ARG A 84 -7.85 5.34 8.16
N TRP A 85 -7.81 4.07 8.52
CA TRP A 85 -8.73 3.08 7.99
C TRP A 85 -10.06 3.13 8.74
N SER A 86 -11.17 3.01 8.01
CA SER A 86 -12.50 2.92 8.59
C SER A 86 -13.32 1.84 7.89
N GLU A 87 -13.89 0.95 8.71
CA GLU A 87 -14.85 -0.05 8.30
C GLU A 87 -16.11 0.09 9.17
N THR A 88 -17.13 0.78 8.65
CA THR A 88 -18.38 1.03 9.39
C THR A 88 -19.57 0.61 8.53
N ALA A 89 -20.44 -0.25 9.07
CA ALA A 89 -21.65 -0.71 8.39
C ALA A 89 -21.40 -1.24 6.95
N GLY A 90 -20.27 -1.92 6.74
CA GLY A 90 -19.86 -2.45 5.44
C GLY A 90 -19.16 -1.45 4.51
N LEU A 91 -19.10 -0.17 4.88
CA LEU A 91 -18.32 0.84 4.16
C LEU A 91 -16.86 0.78 4.58
N LYS A 92 -16.01 0.36 3.64
CA LYS A 92 -14.56 0.19 3.79
C LYS A 92 -13.80 1.28 3.06
N GLN A 93 -13.08 2.13 3.77
CA GLN A 93 -12.38 3.27 3.18
C GLN A 93 -11.20 3.75 4.02
N VAL A 94 -10.25 4.41 3.36
CA VAL A 94 -9.20 5.20 3.99
C VAL A 94 -9.64 6.66 4.02
N LEU A 95 -9.43 7.33 5.15
CA LEU A 95 -9.60 8.75 5.33
C LEU A 95 -8.24 9.43 5.44
N ARG A 96 -8.15 10.67 5.01
CA ARG A 96 -6.95 11.50 5.16
C ARG A 96 -7.27 12.84 5.81
N ASP A 97 -6.38 13.28 6.68
CA ASP A 97 -6.42 14.62 7.27
C ASP A 97 -5.33 15.55 6.73
N VAL A 98 -4.42 14.98 5.92
CA VAL A 98 -3.30 15.69 5.28
C VAL A 98 -3.54 15.86 3.77
N PRO A 99 -2.90 16.87 3.14
CA PRO A 99 -2.90 16.99 1.68
C PRO A 99 -2.16 15.82 1.01
N LEU A 100 -2.53 15.55 -0.24
CA LEU A 100 -1.87 14.54 -1.09
C LEU A 100 -0.68 15.18 -1.79
N ASP A 101 0.44 15.25 -1.06
CA ASP A 101 1.69 15.86 -1.52
C ASP A 101 2.77 14.79 -1.80
N GLY A 102 3.57 15.01 -2.85
CA GLY A 102 4.67 14.10 -3.22
C GLY A 102 5.79 14.08 -2.18
N ASP A 103 6.10 15.21 -1.54
CA ASP A 103 7.11 15.28 -0.48
C ASP A 103 6.66 14.53 0.77
N ILE A 104 5.36 14.61 1.11
CA ILE A 104 4.76 13.82 2.18
C ILE A 104 4.86 12.32 1.85
N ALA A 105 4.53 11.94 0.61
CA ALA A 105 4.63 10.56 0.17
C ALA A 105 6.08 10.04 0.27
N LEU A 106 7.06 10.82 -0.20
CA LEU A 106 8.49 10.48 -0.15
C LEU A 106 9.00 10.34 1.28
N LYS A 107 8.54 11.20 2.21
CA LYS A 107 8.87 11.10 3.64
C LYS A 107 8.48 9.72 4.18
N TYR A 108 7.30 9.21 3.84
CA TYR A 108 6.87 7.88 4.28
C TYR A 108 7.70 6.76 3.66
N ALA A 109 7.98 6.83 2.36
CA ALA A 109 8.84 5.86 1.69
C ALA A 109 10.25 5.80 2.30
N ALA A 110 10.80 6.95 2.72
CA ALA A 110 12.14 7.02 3.29
C ALA A 110 12.32 6.18 4.56
N PHE A 111 11.26 5.95 5.36
CA PHE A 111 11.34 5.10 6.55
C PHE A 111 11.73 3.65 6.23
N ASP A 112 11.37 3.13 5.06
CA ASP A 112 11.72 1.76 4.66
C ASP A 112 13.23 1.61 4.39
N TYR A 113 13.96 2.72 4.20
CA TYR A 113 15.37 2.75 3.83
C TYR A 113 16.28 3.30 4.94
N GLN A 114 15.73 3.64 6.10
CA GLN A 114 16.55 4.06 7.23
C GLN A 114 17.37 2.86 7.75
N PRO A 115 18.67 3.04 8.04
CA PRO A 115 19.48 1.98 8.60
C PRO A 115 18.88 1.55 9.94
N LYS A 116 18.48 0.28 10.05
CA LYS A 116 17.99 -0.29 11.31
C LYS A 116 19.12 -0.14 12.34
N LYS A 117 18.88 0.61 13.43
CA LYS A 117 19.76 0.56 14.60
C LYS A 117 19.71 -0.87 15.13
N THR A 118 20.76 -1.65 14.87
CA THR A 118 20.95 -2.95 15.51
C THR A 118 20.98 -2.71 17.01
N LYS A 119 19.91 -3.10 17.72
CA LYS A 119 20.03 -3.33 19.16
C LYS A 119 20.88 -4.58 19.29
N GLU A 120 22.17 -4.38 19.54
CA GLU A 120 23.02 -5.42 20.12
C GLU A 120 22.35 -5.87 21.42
N ALA A 121 21.90 -7.13 21.46
CA ALA A 121 21.50 -7.77 22.69
C ALA A 121 22.78 -7.98 23.53
N ALA A 122 22.85 -7.27 24.65
CA ALA A 122 23.83 -7.52 25.71
C ALA A 122 23.39 -8.71 26.57
#